data_AF-A0A6G2CRD1-F1
#
_entry.id   AF-A0A6G2CRD1-F1
#
_cell.length_a   1.000
_cell.length_b   1.000
_cell.length_c   1.000
_cell.angle_alpha   90.00
_cell.angle_beta   90.00
_cell.angle_gamma   90.00
#
_symmetry.space_group_name_H-M   'P 1'
#
loop_
_entity.id
_entity.type
_entity.pdbx_description
1 polymer ?
#
loop_
_entity_poly.entity_id
_entity_poly.type
_entity_poly.pdbx_seq_one_letter_code
_entity_poly.pdbx_strand_id
1 'polypeptide(L)'
;MKKYNSEFKSMIVELYKTGRRVLELSREYGVSEVTIYKCIKQISPITSIDDADITLEEIKQLCEVLNVPRSTYYQLKHQTESKWKRENHQLLEQIKKIHFESSCRYGSIKVHRQLIKEGFSVSLKRVQR
;
A
#
# COMPACT_ATOMS: atom_id res chain seq x y z
N MET A 1 -10.34 -12.24 -28.58
CA MET A 1 -11.34 -13.25 -28.13
C MET A 1 -11.10 -13.62 -26.68
N LYS A 2 -12.08 -13.43 -25.78
CA LYS A 2 -12.04 -14.02 -24.44
C LYS A 2 -12.25 -15.53 -24.59
N LYS A 3 -11.22 -16.35 -24.33
CA LYS A 3 -11.29 -17.82 -24.48
C LYS A 3 -12.37 -18.49 -23.60
N TYR A 4 -12.76 -17.84 -22.50
CA TYR A 4 -13.73 -18.38 -21.54
C TYR A 4 -14.65 -17.26 -21.01
N ASN A 5 -15.92 -17.61 -20.78
CA ASN A 5 -16.96 -16.72 -20.22
C ASN A 5 -16.65 -16.33 -18.76
N SER A 6 -17.14 -15.18 -18.28
CA SER A 6 -16.97 -14.74 -16.88
C SER A 6 -17.56 -15.76 -15.91
N GLU A 7 -18.75 -16.28 -16.21
CA GLU A 7 -19.44 -17.30 -15.41
C GLU A 7 -18.58 -18.56 -15.21
N PHE A 8 -17.91 -19.00 -16.28
CA PHE A 8 -17.04 -20.16 -16.23
C PHE A 8 -15.83 -19.93 -15.30
N LYS A 9 -15.26 -18.73 -15.30
CA LYS A 9 -14.15 -18.39 -14.41
C LYS A 9 -14.60 -18.36 -12.95
N SER A 10 -15.77 -17.82 -12.66
CA SER A 10 -16.36 -17.83 -11.31
C SER A 10 -16.61 -19.26 -10.83
N MET A 11 -17.17 -20.12 -11.68
CA MET A 11 -17.38 -21.53 -11.36
C MET A 11 -16.08 -22.25 -10.99
N ILE A 12 -15.01 -22.08 -11.78
CA ILE A 12 -13.70 -22.70 -11.51
C ILE A 12 -13.12 -22.23 -10.16
N VAL A 13 -13.28 -20.94 -9.82
CA VAL A 13 -12.81 -20.39 -8.55
C VAL A 13 -13.64 -20.92 -7.37
N GLU A 14 -14.96 -21.08 -7.54
CA GLU A 14 -15.84 -21.64 -6.52
C GLU A 14 -15.49 -23.09 -6.20
N LEU A 15 -15.26 -23.91 -7.23
CA LEU A 15 -14.81 -25.30 -7.06
C LEU A 15 -13.43 -25.39 -6.37
N TYR A 16 -12.55 -24.42 -6.61
CA TYR A 16 -11.28 -24.36 -5.89
C TYR A 16 -11.47 -24.02 -4.40
N LYS A 17 -12.37 -23.08 -4.07
CA LYS A 17 -12.70 -22.71 -2.68
C LYS A 17 -13.32 -23.86 -1.89
N THR A 18 -14.05 -24.76 -2.54
CA THR A 18 -14.61 -25.97 -1.89
C THR A 18 -13.55 -27.05 -1.61
N GLY A 19 -12.27 -26.80 -1.93
CA GLY A 19 -11.14 -27.67 -1.58
C GLY A 19 -10.75 -28.69 -2.66
N ARG A 20 -11.33 -28.60 -3.86
CA ARG A 20 -10.95 -29.47 -5.00
C ARG A 20 -9.54 -29.12 -5.49
N ARG A 21 -8.80 -30.14 -5.91
CA ARG A 21 -7.43 -29.94 -6.43
C ARG A 21 -7.47 -29.35 -7.83
N VAL A 22 -6.56 -28.42 -8.11
CA VAL A 22 -6.40 -27.79 -9.45
C VAL A 22 -6.21 -28.84 -10.55
N LEU A 23 -5.50 -29.93 -10.24
CA LEU A 23 -5.25 -31.03 -11.17
C LEU A 23 -6.53 -31.82 -11.54
N GLU A 24 -7.48 -31.95 -10.61
CA GLU A 24 -8.79 -32.57 -10.87
C GLU A 24 -9.64 -31.66 -11.77
N LEU A 25 -9.66 -30.37 -11.47
CA LEU A 25 -10.37 -29.36 -12.27
C LEU A 25 -9.81 -29.27 -13.69
N SER A 26 -8.49 -29.41 -13.85
CA SER A 26 -7.85 -29.41 -15.16
C SER A 26 -8.30 -30.59 -16.02
N ARG A 27 -8.39 -31.78 -15.42
CA ARG A 27 -8.80 -33.01 -16.09
C ARG A 27 -10.28 -33.04 -16.45
N GLU A 28 -11.17 -32.61 -15.54
CA GLU A 28 -12.62 -32.63 -15.77
C GLU A 28 -13.05 -31.59 -16.81
N TYR A 29 -12.57 -30.36 -16.69
CA TYR A 29 -13.05 -29.23 -17.50
C TYR A 29 -12.15 -28.93 -18.70
N GLY A 30 -11.07 -29.69 -18.91
CA GLY A 30 -10.13 -29.49 -20.02
C GLY A 30 -9.41 -28.14 -20.00
N VAL A 31 -9.29 -27.52 -18.82
CA VAL A 31 -8.66 -26.21 -18.64
C VAL A 31 -7.22 -26.42 -18.18
N SER A 32 -6.26 -25.71 -18.78
CA SER A 32 -4.87 -25.81 -18.28
C SER A 32 -4.76 -25.28 -16.85
N GLU A 33 -3.93 -25.94 -16.03
CA GLU A 33 -3.68 -25.54 -14.64
C GLU A 33 -3.25 -24.07 -14.54
N VAL A 34 -2.44 -23.60 -15.49
CA VAL A 34 -2.02 -22.19 -15.60
C VAL A 34 -3.22 -21.25 -15.75
N THR A 35 -4.24 -21.65 -16.51
CA THR A 35 -5.48 -20.87 -16.68
C THR A 35 -6.29 -20.85 -15.39
N ILE A 36 -6.34 -21.97 -14.66
CA ILE A 36 -7.00 -22.05 -13.35
C ILE A 36 -6.33 -21.11 -12.36
N TYR A 37 -5.00 -21.18 -12.21
CA TYR A 37 -4.24 -20.26 -11.37
C TYR A 37 -4.41 -18.80 -11.79
N LYS A 38 -4.49 -18.52 -13.10
CA LYS A 38 -4.78 -17.17 -13.60
C LYS A 38 -6.18 -16.69 -13.21
N CYS A 39 -7.19 -17.55 -13.26
CA CYS A 39 -8.56 -17.21 -12.84
C CYS A 39 -8.61 -16.92 -11.34
N ILE A 40 -7.98 -17.78 -10.53
CA ILE A 40 -7.84 -17.57 -9.08
C ILE A 40 -7.17 -16.24 -8.80
N LYS A 41 -6.04 -15.94 -9.46
CA LYS A 41 -5.32 -14.67 -9.27
C LYS A 41 -6.13 -13.43 -9.69
N GLN A 42 -6.99 -13.55 -10.70
CA GLN A 42 -7.81 -12.44 -11.20
C GLN A 42 -9.00 -12.14 -10.30
N ILE A 43 -9.59 -13.17 -9.69
CA ILE A 43 -10.84 -13.09 -8.91
C ILE A 43 -10.56 -13.04 -7.40
N SER A 44 -9.38 -13.49 -6.94
CA SER A 44 -9.00 -13.40 -5.53
C SER A 44 -8.93 -11.93 -5.10
N PRO A 45 -9.62 -11.55 -4.01
CA PRO A 45 -9.53 -10.20 -3.47
C PRO A 45 -8.10 -9.91 -2.99
N ILE A 46 -7.60 -8.69 -3.22
CA ILE A 46 -6.22 -8.26 -2.95
C ILE A 46 -6.10 -7.53 -1.60
N THR A 47 -6.99 -7.83 -0.64
CA THR A 47 -7.07 -7.22 0.70
C THR A 47 -7.78 -5.87 0.77
N SER A 48 -8.62 -5.83 1.81
CA SER A 48 -9.45 -4.81 2.44
C SER A 48 -8.97 -3.37 2.32
N ILE A 49 -9.77 -2.56 1.66
CA ILE A 49 -9.94 -1.13 1.96
C ILE A 49 -11.37 -1.06 2.49
N ASP A 50 -11.54 -0.64 3.74
CA ASP A 50 -12.85 -0.36 4.36
C ASP A 50 -13.92 -1.46 4.14
N ASP A 51 -13.58 -2.71 4.50
CA ASP A 51 -14.47 -3.90 4.39
C ASP A 51 -14.97 -4.26 2.96
N ALA A 52 -14.45 -3.60 1.92
CA ALA A 52 -14.75 -3.95 0.53
C ALA A 52 -13.65 -4.85 -0.08
N ASP A 53 -14.06 -6.04 -0.52
CA ASP A 53 -13.23 -6.97 -1.28
C ASP A 53 -13.04 -6.47 -2.72
N ILE A 54 -12.00 -5.69 -2.97
CA ILE A 54 -11.67 -5.18 -4.32
C ILE A 54 -10.71 -6.17 -5.03
N THR A 55 -11.06 -6.52 -6.27
CA THR A 55 -10.32 -7.41 -7.17
C THR A 55 -9.28 -6.66 -8.01
N LEU A 56 -8.38 -7.44 -8.63
CA LEU A 56 -7.33 -6.90 -9.50
C LEU A 56 -7.87 -6.14 -10.72
N GLU A 57 -8.99 -6.62 -11.26
CA GLU A 57 -9.60 -6.07 -12.46
C GLU A 57 -10.34 -4.77 -12.17
N GLU A 58 -10.98 -4.65 -11.01
CA GLU A 58 -11.63 -3.41 -10.57
C GLU A 58 -10.63 -2.28 -10.37
N ILE A 59 -9.46 -2.57 -9.76
CA ILE A 59 -8.37 -1.57 -9.64
C ILE A 59 -7.93 -1.10 -11.03
N LYS A 60 -7.83 -2.04 -11.98
CA LYS A 60 -7.41 -1.71 -13.34
C LYS A 60 -8.44 -0.82 -14.04
N GLN A 61 -9.73 -1.17 -13.95
CA GLN A 61 -10.82 -0.37 -14.50
C GLN A 61 -10.86 1.03 -13.87
N LEU A 62 -10.74 1.12 -12.55
CA LEU A 62 -10.72 2.41 -11.84
C LEU A 62 -9.55 3.28 -12.32
N CYS A 63 -8.35 2.71 -12.43
CA CYS A 63 -7.18 3.45 -12.92
C CYS A 63 -7.35 3.92 -14.37
N GLU A 64 -7.98 3.12 -15.23
CA GLU A 64 -8.31 3.50 -16.61
C GLU A 64 -9.33 4.64 -16.66
N VAL A 65 -10.41 4.56 -15.89
CA VAL A 65 -11.47 5.59 -15.82
C VAL A 65 -10.92 6.91 -15.29
N LEU A 66 -10.10 6.87 -14.25
CA LEU A 66 -9.50 8.05 -13.64
C LEU A 66 -8.26 8.55 -14.40
N ASN A 67 -7.86 7.87 -15.47
CA ASN A 67 -6.64 8.15 -16.25
C ASN A 67 -5.38 8.29 -15.38
N VAL A 68 -5.26 7.43 -14.36
CA VAL A 68 -4.10 7.38 -13.46
C VAL A 68 -3.30 6.10 -13.67
N PRO A 69 -1.97 6.14 -13.56
CA PRO A 69 -1.16 4.94 -13.59
C PRO A 69 -1.54 3.98 -12.46
N ARG A 70 -1.57 2.68 -12.76
CA ARG A 70 -1.86 1.64 -11.76
C ARG A 70 -0.86 1.63 -10.58
N SER A 71 0.39 2.06 -10.83
CA SER A 71 1.39 2.23 -9.78
C SER A 71 0.96 3.24 -8.72
N THR A 72 0.22 4.29 -9.11
CA THR A 72 -0.30 5.32 -8.20
C THR A 72 -1.21 4.72 -7.13
N TYR A 73 -2.10 3.79 -7.51
CA TYR A 73 -2.95 3.09 -6.54
C TYR A 73 -2.12 2.34 -5.50
N TYR A 74 -1.18 1.50 -5.93
CA TYR A 74 -0.36 0.71 -4.99
C TYR A 74 0.58 1.60 -4.17
N GLN A 75 1.09 2.69 -4.75
CA GLN A 75 1.89 3.67 -4.04
C GLN A 75 1.09 4.36 -2.93
N LEU A 76 -0.16 4.73 -3.18
CA LEU A 76 -1.06 5.30 -2.16
C LEU A 76 -1.48 4.26 -1.11
N LYS A 77 -1.83 3.03 -1.54
CA LYS A 77 -2.18 1.93 -0.62
C LYS A 77 -1.05 1.63 0.37
N HIS A 78 0.19 1.71 -0.10
CA HIS A 78 1.39 1.48 0.72
C HIS A 78 2.01 2.78 1.27
N GLN A 79 1.38 3.94 1.11
CA GLN A 79 1.72 5.17 1.83
C GLN A 79 1.30 5.08 3.31
N THR A 80 1.71 4.02 3.99
CA THR A 80 1.87 4.09 5.44
C THR A 80 3.10 4.97 5.69
N GLU A 81 2.99 5.95 6.56
CA GLU A 81 4.14 6.76 6.93
C GLU A 81 5.21 5.83 7.48
N SER A 82 6.32 5.68 6.73
CA SER A 82 7.49 5.00 7.26
C SER A 82 7.83 5.60 8.62
N LYS A 83 8.24 4.77 9.58
CA LYS A 83 8.69 5.21 10.91
C LYS A 83 9.55 6.48 10.84
N TRP A 84 10.44 6.56 9.85
CA TRP A 84 11.29 7.71 9.60
C TRP A 84 10.53 8.99 9.23
N LYS A 85 9.51 8.92 8.36
CA LYS A 85 8.70 10.09 7.97
C LYS A 85 7.96 10.68 9.17
N ARG A 86 7.37 9.81 9.99
CA ARG A 86 6.67 10.21 11.21
C ARG A 86 7.60 10.86 12.23
N GLU A 87 8.74 10.22 12.52
CA GLU A 87 9.76 10.79 13.42
C GLU A 87 10.29 12.14 12.90
N ASN A 88 10.50 12.24 11.58
CA ASN A 88 10.99 13.48 10.98
C ASN A 88 9.93 14.59 11.02
N HIS A 89 8.66 14.26 10.80
CA HIS A 89 7.55 15.20 10.95
C HIS A 89 7.46 15.73 12.38
N GLN A 90 7.50 14.83 13.38
CA GLN A 90 7.49 15.21 14.79
C GLN A 90 8.67 16.11 15.15
N LEU A 91 9.88 15.76 14.72
CA LEU A 91 11.08 16.55 14.96
C LEU A 91 10.97 17.96 14.33
N LEU A 92 10.46 18.02 13.10
CA LEU A 92 10.32 19.28 12.36
C LEU A 92 9.29 20.21 13.00
N GLU A 93 8.17 19.67 13.49
CA GLU A 93 7.19 20.44 14.26
C GLU A 93 7.77 20.98 15.58
N GLN A 94 8.57 20.18 16.30
CA GLN A 94 9.25 20.68 17.51
C GLN A 94 10.30 21.76 17.22
N ILE A 95 11.08 21.59 16.14
CA ILE A 95 12.05 22.60 15.69
C ILE A 95 11.34 23.92 15.40
N LYS A 96 10.23 23.88 14.65
CA LYS A 96 9.42 25.07 14.34
C LYS A 96 8.90 25.73 15.61
N LYS A 97 8.38 24.94 16.55
CA LYS A 97 7.87 25.43 17.83
C LYS A 97 8.95 26.17 18.62
N ILE A 98 10.10 25.55 18.86
CA ILE A 98 11.23 26.15 19.58
C ILE A 98 11.72 27.43 18.87
N HIS A 99 11.81 27.38 17.54
CA HIS A 99 12.24 28.52 16.74
C HIS A 99 11.27 29.70 16.88
N PHE A 100 9.96 29.43 16.79
CA PHE A 100 8.92 30.44 16.94
C PHE A 100 8.87 31.02 18.37
N GLU A 101 8.91 30.17 19.40
CA GLU A 101 8.95 30.58 20.82
C GLU A 101 10.17 31.46 21.14
N SER A 102 11.29 31.21 20.46
CA SER A 102 12.51 32.01 20.58
C SER A 102 12.49 33.29 19.73
N SER A 103 11.32 33.66 19.17
CA SER A 103 11.15 34.77 18.22
C SER A 103 12.14 34.71 17.06
N CYS A 104 12.38 33.51 16.53
CA CYS A 104 13.30 33.23 15.43
C CYS A 104 14.77 33.60 15.71
N ARG A 105 15.16 33.85 16.96
CA ARG A 105 16.55 34.20 17.34
C ARG A 105 17.47 33.00 17.41
N TYR A 106 16.92 31.81 17.63
CA TYR A 106 17.71 30.59 17.85
C TYR A 106 18.03 29.91 16.53
N GLY A 107 19.31 29.86 16.19
CA GLY A 107 19.81 29.01 15.11
C GLY A 107 19.92 27.54 15.52
N SER A 108 20.31 26.70 14.56
CA SER A 108 20.37 25.23 14.68
C SER A 108 21.09 24.72 15.94
N ILE A 109 22.17 25.37 16.39
CA ILE A 109 22.90 25.00 17.61
C ILE A 109 22.05 25.18 18.88
N LYS A 110 21.33 26.32 18.99
CA LYS A 110 20.52 26.61 20.18
C LYS A 110 19.24 25.78 20.19
N VAL A 111 18.63 25.56 19.03
CA VAL A 111 17.49 24.66 18.86
C VAL A 111 17.88 23.22 19.24
N HIS A 112 19.03 22.73 18.78
CA HIS A 112 19.53 21.39 19.13
C HIS A 112 19.75 21.20 20.63
N ARG A 113 20.34 22.20 21.30
CA ARG A 113 20.50 22.17 22.77
C ARG A 113 19.15 22.12 23.49
N GLN A 114 18.17 22.87 23.01
CA GLN A 114 16.82 22.89 23.57
C GLN A 114 16.11 21.54 23.36
N LEU A 115 16.24 20.93 22.17
CA LEU A 115 15.71 19.60 21.89
C LEU A 115 16.28 18.52 22.82
N ILE A 116 17.59 18.55 23.10
CA ILE A 116 18.20 17.63 24.07
C ILE A 116 17.62 17.86 25.47
N LYS A 117 17.44 19.11 25.88
CA LYS A 117 16.84 19.46 27.17
C LYS A 117 15.40 18.95 27.31
N GLU A 118 14.65 18.93 26.21
CA GLU A 118 13.29 18.39 26.13
C GLU A 118 13.24 16.85 26.01
N GLY A 119 14.40 16.19 25.97
CA GLY A 119 14.52 14.72 25.97
C GLY A 119 14.67 14.08 24.59
N PHE A 120 14.82 14.86 23.52
CA PHE A 120 15.04 14.31 22.17
C PHE A 120 16.51 13.91 21.97
N SER A 121 16.73 12.65 21.58
CA SER A 121 18.06 12.14 21.21
C SER A 121 18.32 12.33 19.70
N VAL A 122 18.65 13.56 19.30
CA VAL A 122 18.95 13.91 17.90
C VAL A 122 20.35 14.51 17.72
N SER A 123 20.98 14.25 16.57
CA SER A 123 22.30 14.82 16.26
C SER A 123 22.18 16.23 15.67
N LEU A 124 23.19 17.07 15.90
CA LEU A 124 23.20 18.45 15.38
C LEU A 124 23.09 18.49 13.84
N LYS A 125 23.80 17.58 13.15
CA LYS A 125 23.74 17.47 11.67
C LYS A 125 22.32 17.17 11.17
N ARG A 126 21.49 16.47 11.94
CA ARG A 126 20.11 16.15 11.55
C ARG A 126 19.21 17.37 11.65
N VAL A 127 19.45 18.26 12.61
CA VAL A 127 18.72 19.53 12.79
C VAL A 127 19.13 20.59 11.75
N GLN A 128 20.34 20.46 11.17
CA GLN A 128 20.89 21.39 10.18
C GLN A 128 20.51 21.07 8.72
N ARG A 129 19.94 19.89 8.46
CA ARG A 129 19.48 19.46 7.13
C ARG A 129 18.10 20.02 6.83
#